data_AF-A0A561TTZ5-F1
#
_entry.id   AF-A0A561TTZ5-F1
#
_cell.length_a   1.000
_cell.length_b   1.000
_cell.length_c   1.000
_cell.angle_alpha   90.00
_cell.angle_beta   90.00
_cell.angle_gamma   90.00
#
_symmetry.space_group_name_H-M   'P 1'
#
loop_
_entity.id
_entity.type
_entity.pdbx_description
1 polymer ?
#
loop_
_entity_poly.entity_id
_entity_poly.type
_entity_poly.pdbx_seq_one_letter_code
_entity_poly.pdbx_strand_id
1 'polypeptide(L)'
;MTSATSALLLVDLMPRIVALPLAPHSGDEVLARSRELAASFRASGRPVVLVRVERPNVAEQPPGSDFADGLVHDGDLVVVKRTI
;
A
#
# COMPACT_ATOMS: atom_id res chain seq x y z
N MET A 1 -9.50 -24.62 17.93
CA MET A 1 -9.66 -23.39 17.13
C MET A 1 -8.42 -23.26 16.26
N THR A 2 -8.55 -23.38 14.94
CA THR A 2 -7.43 -23.08 14.03
C THR A 2 -7.17 -21.59 14.13
N SER A 3 -5.95 -21.20 14.52
CA SER A 3 -5.55 -19.79 14.50
C SER A 3 -5.69 -19.29 13.06
N ALA A 4 -6.61 -18.36 12.82
CA ALA A 4 -6.76 -17.73 11.51
C ALA A 4 -5.53 -16.85 11.24
N THR A 5 -4.53 -17.48 10.65
CA THR A 5 -3.36 -16.85 10.05
C THR A 5 -3.82 -15.75 9.09
N SER A 6 -3.43 -14.51 9.36
CA SER A 6 -3.95 -13.34 8.65
C SER A 6 -2.86 -12.30 8.44
N ALA A 7 -2.90 -11.68 7.27
CA ALA A 7 -1.95 -10.68 6.78
C ALA A 7 -2.69 -9.41 6.33
N LEU A 8 -1.98 -8.28 6.29
CA LEU A 8 -2.50 -7.01 5.79
C LEU A 8 -1.93 -6.74 4.40
N LEU A 9 -2.80 -6.52 3.43
CA LEU A 9 -2.43 -6.09 2.09
C LEU A 9 -2.88 -4.64 1.91
N LEU A 10 -1.93 -3.75 1.58
CA LEU A 10 -2.21 -2.36 1.24
C LEU A 10 -1.92 -2.15 -0.26
N VAL A 11 -2.95 -1.76 -1.02
CA VAL A 11 -2.91 -1.77 -2.48
C VAL A 11 -2.99 -0.36 -3.04
N ASP A 12 -2.06 -0.03 -3.92
CA ASP A 12 -2.00 1.18 -4.73
C ASP A 12 -2.06 2.49 -3.92
N LEU A 13 -1.54 2.47 -2.68
CA LEU A 13 -1.27 3.66 -1.86
C LEU A 13 -0.05 4.42 -2.39
N MET A 14 -0.21 5.00 -3.57
CA MET A 14 0.79 5.74 -4.34
C MET A 14 0.43 7.25 -4.32
N PRO A 15 1.38 8.19 -4.26
CA PRO A 15 1.08 9.63 -4.14
C PRO A 15 0.07 10.15 -5.19
N ARG A 16 0.17 9.67 -6.43
CA ARG A 16 -0.74 10.06 -7.51
C ARG A 16 -2.18 9.57 -7.36
N ILE A 17 -2.38 8.52 -6.57
CA ILE A 17 -3.70 7.92 -6.28
C ILE A 17 -4.27 8.57 -5.02
N VAL A 18 -3.43 8.73 -4.00
CA VAL A 18 -3.78 9.43 -2.74
C VAL A 18 -4.24 10.86 -3.00
N ALA A 19 -3.63 11.57 -3.94
CA ALA A 19 -3.97 12.96 -4.28
C ALA A 19 -5.26 13.13 -5.13
N LEU A 20 -5.95 12.05 -5.50
CA LEU A 20 -7.19 12.13 -6.26
C LEU A 20 -8.33 12.75 -5.42
N PRO A 21 -9.31 13.42 -6.03
CA PRO A 21 -10.50 13.93 -5.33
C PRO A 21 -11.46 12.79 -5.01
N LEU A 22 -11.11 11.99 -4.00
CA LEU A 22 -11.86 10.80 -3.59
C LEU A 22 -12.94 11.13 -2.55
N ALA A 23 -14.02 10.35 -2.58
CA ALA A 23 -15.12 10.43 -1.63
C ALA A 23 -15.68 9.01 -1.37
N PRO A 24 -16.24 8.73 -0.17
CA PRO A 24 -16.48 9.67 0.94
C PRO A 24 -15.25 9.97 1.81
N HIS A 25 -14.15 9.24 1.61
CA HIS A 25 -12.89 9.44 2.33
C HIS A 25 -11.83 9.98 1.39
N SER A 26 -11.02 10.92 1.87
CA SER A 26 -9.86 11.40 1.12
C SER A 26 -8.77 10.32 1.07
N GLY A 27 -7.86 10.42 0.11
CA GLY A 27 -6.71 9.53 0.06
C GLY A 27 -5.81 9.65 1.29
N ASP A 28 -5.65 10.87 1.83
CA ASP A 28 -4.84 11.13 3.02
C ASP A 28 -5.42 10.45 4.27
N GLU A 29 -6.76 10.47 4.42
CA GLU A 29 -7.43 9.77 5.52
C GLU A 29 -7.22 8.26 5.44
N VAL A 30 -7.32 7.69 4.23
CA VAL A 30 -7.08 6.26 4.00
C VAL A 30 -5.62 5.89 4.26
N LEU A 31 -4.67 6.73 3.80
CA LEU A 31 -3.24 6.52 4.02
C LEU A 31 -2.89 6.54 5.51
N ALA A 32 -3.42 7.50 6.27
CA ALA A 32 -3.19 7.61 7.71
C ALA A 32 -3.66 6.35 8.46
N ARG A 33 -4.90 5.91 8.22
CA ARG A 33 -5.45 4.69 8.84
C ARG A 33 -4.70 3.43 8.41
N SER A 34 -4.24 3.37 7.16
CA SER A 34 -3.47 2.24 6.65
C SER A 34 -2.12 2.11 7.34
N ARG A 35 -1.46 3.22 7.68
CA ARG A 35 -0.22 3.23 8.46
C ARG A 35 -0.44 2.68 9.88
N GLU A 36 -1.54 3.05 10.53
CA GLU A 36 -1.90 2.55 11.86
C GLU A 36 -2.16 1.03 11.84
N LEU A 37 -2.89 0.54 10.83
CA LEU A 37 -3.11 -0.90 10.63
C LEU A 37 -1.80 -1.64 10.38
N ALA A 38 -0.92 -1.12 9.52
CA ALA A 38 0.37 -1.72 9.23
C ALA A 38 1.25 -1.77 10.49
N ALA A 39 1.27 -0.71 11.29
CA ALA A 39 1.98 -0.70 12.57
C ALA A 39 1.48 -1.81 13.52
N SER A 40 0.16 -2.01 13.62
CA SER A 40 -0.43 -3.08 14.43
C SER A 40 -0.07 -4.49 13.95
N PHE A 41 -0.08 -4.72 12.63
CA PHE A 41 0.34 -6.00 12.05
C PHE A 41 1.82 -6.28 12.31
N ARG A 42 2.70 -5.29 12.07
CA ARG A 42 4.13 -5.41 12.36
C ARG A 42 4.39 -5.68 13.84
N ALA A 43 3.73 -4.94 14.74
CA ALA A 43 3.87 -5.13 16.19
C ALA A 43 3.40 -6.50 16.68
N SER A 44 2.46 -7.14 15.95
CA SER A 44 2.00 -8.50 16.23
C SER A 44 2.77 -9.60 15.48
N GLY A 45 3.87 -9.23 14.79
CA GLY A 45 4.66 -10.17 13.99
C GLY A 45 3.90 -10.75 12.79
N ARG A 46 2.82 -10.10 12.37
CA ARG A 46 1.98 -10.53 11.24
C ARG A 46 2.41 -9.85 9.95
N PRO A 47 2.28 -10.52 8.79
CA PRO A 47 2.78 -9.98 7.54
C PRO A 47 2.05 -8.71 7.11
N VAL A 48 2.82 -7.74 6.61
CA VAL A 48 2.33 -6.59 5.85
C VAL A 48 2.87 -6.70 4.43
N VAL A 49 1.97 -6.56 3.46
CA VAL A 49 2.26 -6.64 2.03
C VAL A 49 1.85 -5.33 1.37
N LEU A 50 2.78 -4.67 0.70
CA LEU A 50 2.56 -3.43 -0.03
C LEU A 50 2.51 -3.75 -1.52
N VAL A 51 1.41 -3.39 -2.16
CA VAL A 51 1.17 -3.64 -3.59
C VAL A 51 1.13 -2.30 -4.31
N ARG A 52 1.92 -2.13 -5.37
CA ARG A 52 1.79 -0.99 -6.30
C ARG A 52 1.63 -1.46 -7.73
N VAL A 53 1.04 -0.60 -8.56
CA VAL A 53 0.90 -0.84 -9.99
C VAL A 53 2.00 -0.13 -10.78
N GLU A 54 2.55 -0.85 -11.75
CA GLU A 54 3.31 -0.29 -12.86
C GLU A 54 2.47 -0.40 -14.13
N ARG A 55 2.43 0.70 -14.91
CA ARG A 55 1.82 0.67 -16.24
C ARG A 55 2.68 -0.19 -17.17
N PRO A 56 2.10 -1.14 -17.93
CA PRO A 56 2.86 -1.85 -18.95
C PRO A 56 3.20 -0.91 -20.11
N ASN A 57 4.28 -1.22 -20.84
CA ASN A 57 4.66 -0.57 -22.10
C ASN A 57 4.91 0.95 -22.02
N VAL A 58 5.42 1.45 -20.89
CA VAL A 58 5.90 2.83 -20.75
C VAL A 58 7.40 2.83 -20.45
N ALA A 59 8.13 3.82 -20.98
CA ALA A 59 9.57 3.96 -20.72
C ALA A 59 9.85 4.37 -19.26
N GLU A 60 8.97 5.19 -18.68
CA GLU A 60 9.02 5.64 -17.30
C GLU A 60 7.63 5.62 -16.69
N GLN A 61 7.53 5.25 -15.42
CA GLN A 61 6.27 5.35 -14.68
C GLN A 61 5.97 6.82 -14.40
N PRO A 62 4.71 7.29 -14.51
CA PRO A 62 4.46 8.70 -14.28
C PRO A 62 4.76 9.10 -12.81
N PRO A 63 5.04 10.38 -12.53
CA PRO A 63 5.40 10.82 -11.18
C PRO A 63 4.39 10.38 -10.11
N GLY A 64 4.91 10.05 -8.93
CA GLY A 64 4.09 9.52 -7.84
C GLY A 64 3.60 8.09 -8.06
N SER A 65 4.28 7.29 -8.89
CA SER A 65 3.99 5.85 -9.07
C SER A 65 4.77 4.93 -8.12
N ASP A 66 5.53 5.50 -7.18
CA ASP A 66 6.06 4.73 -6.06
C ASP A 66 5.03 4.67 -4.90
N PHE A 67 5.33 3.92 -3.85
CA PHE A 67 4.57 3.97 -2.61
C PHE A 67 4.63 5.36 -1.97
N ALA A 68 3.61 5.71 -1.18
CA ALA A 68 3.67 6.90 -0.35
C ALA A 68 4.86 6.84 0.62
N ASP A 69 5.51 7.99 0.86
CA ASP A 69 6.72 8.08 1.67
C ASP A 69 6.55 7.41 3.04
N GLY A 70 7.54 6.64 3.47
CA GLY A 70 7.54 5.96 4.77
C GLY A 70 6.44 4.89 4.95
N LEU A 71 5.75 4.48 3.88
CA LEU A 71 4.76 3.40 3.97
C LEU A 71 5.41 2.01 4.09
N VAL A 72 6.49 1.79 3.34
CA VAL A 72 7.26 0.53 3.30
C VAL A 72 8.33 0.56 4.40
N HIS A 73 8.43 -0.52 5.17
CA HIS A 73 9.43 -0.74 6.21
C HIS A 73 10.21 -2.03 5.93
N ASP A 74 11.40 -2.16 6.54
CA ASP A 74 12.19 -3.38 6.48
C ASP A 74 11.38 -4.60 6.95
N GLY A 75 11.44 -5.68 6.17
CA GLY A 75 10.71 -6.92 6.45
C GLY A 75 9.30 -6.98 5.87
N ASP A 76 8.77 -5.89 5.32
CA ASP A 76 7.53 -5.93 4.55
C ASP A 76 7.72 -6.65 3.21
N LEU A 77 6.66 -7.26 2.70
CA LEU A 77 6.65 -7.85 1.36
C LEU A 77 6.19 -6.81 0.34
N VAL A 78 6.92 -6.66 -0.76
CA VAL A 78 6.57 -5.75 -1.85
C VAL A 78 6.12 -6.55 -3.07
N VAL A 79 4.97 -6.19 -3.63
CA VAL A 79 4.44 -6.76 -4.87
C VAL A 79 4.22 -5.64 -5.89
N VAL A 80 4.71 -5.84 -7.10
CA VAL A 80 4.49 -4.91 -8.22
C VAL A 80 3.63 -5.60 -9.27
N LYS A 81 2.38 -5.13 -9.45
CA LYS A 81 1.47 -5.64 -10.48
C LYS A 81 1.59 -4.83 -11.77
N ARG A 82 1.34 -5.48 -12.92
CA ARG A 82 1.42 -4.87 -14.27
C ARG A 82 0.11 -4.92 -15.06
N THR A 83 -0.98 -5.24 -14.37
CA THR A 83 -2.34 -5.14 -14.88
C THR A 83 -2.98 -3.89 -14.29
N ILE A 84 -3.57 -3.06 -15.15
CA ILE A 84 -4.36 -1.88 -14.80
C ILE A 84 -5.83 -2.24 -14.94
#